data_AF-A0A351AU26-F1
#
_entry.id   AF-A0A351AU26-F1
#
_cell.length_a   1.000
_cell.length_b   1.000
_cell.length_c   1.000
_cell.angle_alpha   90.00
_cell.angle_beta   90.00
_cell.angle_gamma   90.00
#
_symmetry.space_group_name_H-M   'P 1'
#
loop_
_entity.id
_entity.type
_entity.pdbx_description
1 polymer ?
#
loop_
_entity_poly.entity_id
_entity_poly.type
_entity_poly.pdbx_seq_one_letter_code
_entity_poly.pdbx_strand_id
1 'polypeptide(L)'
;MTFAAALRSILRQDPDIIMIGEMRDEETAEIAVRAAITGHLVFSTLHTNDATGAITRLEDMGVADYLVSDALVGVIAQRLVKRLCPECKKRSKTNAKEMEILGITEPISIFRPHGCQFCDNTGYKGRIAVHEIMYMNENMRNAVLREKNLEVLRDLAKRNGMVTLWSSCKSLVEKGVTSIQELMTLNME
;
A
#
# COMPACT_ATOMS: atom_id res chain seq x y z
N MET A 1 -19.33 -23.34 2.28
CA MET A 1 -19.63 -22.19 1.41
C MET A 1 -18.30 -21.57 1.01
N THR A 2 -18.01 -21.42 -0.29
CA THR A 2 -16.76 -20.83 -0.81
C THR A 2 -16.97 -19.36 -1.18
N PHE A 3 -15.89 -18.58 -1.33
CA PHE A 3 -15.97 -17.18 -1.76
C PHE A 3 -16.64 -17.04 -3.13
N ALA A 4 -16.23 -17.83 -4.12
CA ALA A 4 -16.84 -17.83 -5.44
C ALA A 4 -18.35 -18.15 -5.43
N ALA A 5 -18.79 -19.13 -4.61
CA ALA A 5 -20.21 -19.47 -4.50
C ALA A 5 -21.04 -18.34 -3.88
N ALA A 6 -20.51 -17.70 -2.82
CA ALA A 6 -21.15 -16.54 -2.20
C ALA A 6 -21.22 -15.35 -3.17
N LEU A 7 -20.13 -15.06 -3.89
CA LEU A 7 -20.04 -13.95 -4.84
C LEU A 7 -21.02 -14.13 -6.01
N ARG A 8 -21.16 -15.34 -6.58
CA ARG A 8 -22.19 -15.64 -7.59
C ARG A 8 -23.61 -15.43 -7.07
N SER A 9 -23.85 -15.69 -5.79
CA SER A 9 -25.16 -15.43 -5.19
C SER A 9 -25.42 -13.93 -5.03
N ILE A 10 -24.42 -13.17 -4.59
CA ILE A 10 -24.48 -11.71 -4.44
C ILE A 10 -24.82 -11.04 -5.76
N LEU A 11 -24.24 -11.50 -6.88
CA LEU A 11 -24.54 -10.96 -8.22
C LEU A 11 -26.01 -11.11 -8.66
N ARG A 12 -26.80 -11.94 -7.97
CA ARG A 12 -28.26 -12.07 -8.19
C ARG A 12 -29.08 -11.28 -7.17
N GLN A 13 -28.46 -10.40 -6.38
CA GLN A 13 -29.13 -9.58 -5.37
C GLN A 13 -29.24 -8.10 -5.79
N ASP A 14 -29.08 -7.81 -7.07
CA ASP A 14 -29.06 -6.43 -7.60
C ASP A 14 -28.11 -5.51 -6.82
N PRO A 15 -26.83 -5.89 -6.59
CA PRO A 15 -25.93 -5.10 -5.75
C PRO A 15 -25.41 -3.87 -6.50
N ASP A 16 -25.17 -2.78 -5.80
CA ASP A 16 -24.39 -1.64 -6.33
C ASP A 16 -22.90 -1.75 -5.98
N ILE A 17 -22.61 -2.19 -4.74
CA ILE A 17 -21.27 -2.26 -4.16
C ILE A 17 -21.04 -3.66 -3.61
N ILE A 18 -19.90 -4.25 -3.96
CA ILE A 18 -19.50 -5.59 -3.54
C ILE A 18 -18.19 -5.49 -2.75
N MET A 19 -18.16 -6.04 -1.53
CA MET A 19 -16.95 -6.18 -0.74
C MET A 19 -16.56 -7.65 -0.64
N ILE A 20 -15.40 -7.99 -1.19
CA ILE A 20 -14.79 -9.31 -1.09
C ILE A 20 -13.70 -9.23 -0.04
N GLY A 21 -13.80 -10.06 1.00
CA GLY A 21 -12.84 -10.00 2.11
C GLY A 21 -11.39 -10.14 1.65
N GLU A 22 -11.11 -11.11 0.78
CA GLU A 22 -9.80 -11.37 0.19
C GLU A 22 -9.98 -12.20 -1.10
N MET A 23 -9.16 -11.93 -2.11
CA MET A 23 -9.06 -12.78 -3.32
C MET A 23 -7.84 -13.71 -3.18
N ARG A 24 -8.12 -15.01 -3.06
CA ARG A 24 -7.09 -16.05 -2.87
C ARG A 24 -6.87 -16.94 -4.08
N ASP A 25 -7.91 -17.12 -4.88
CA ASP A 25 -7.96 -18.04 -6.02
C ASP A 25 -8.43 -17.34 -7.30
N GLU A 26 -8.05 -17.93 -8.43
CA GLU A 26 -8.38 -17.50 -9.79
C GLU A 26 -9.88 -17.29 -9.96
N GLU A 27 -10.70 -18.25 -9.51
CA GLU A 27 -12.15 -18.22 -9.67
C GLU A 27 -12.77 -16.98 -9.01
N THR A 28 -12.37 -16.67 -7.78
CA THR A 28 -12.87 -15.49 -7.06
C THR A 28 -12.39 -14.19 -7.71
N ALA A 29 -11.13 -14.13 -8.14
CA ALA A 29 -10.58 -12.96 -8.83
C ALA A 29 -11.29 -12.70 -10.17
N GLU A 30 -11.53 -13.74 -10.97
CA GLU A 30 -12.22 -13.61 -12.26
C GLU A 30 -13.65 -13.09 -12.10
N ILE A 31 -14.42 -13.65 -11.14
CA ILE A 31 -15.78 -13.20 -10.88
C ILE A 31 -15.78 -11.74 -10.39
N ALA A 32 -14.84 -11.36 -9.52
CA ALA A 32 -14.71 -10.00 -8.99
C ALA A 32 -14.44 -8.98 -10.10
N VAL A 33 -13.48 -9.28 -10.98
CA VAL A 33 -13.09 -8.42 -12.10
C VAL A 33 -14.23 -8.29 -13.11
N ARG A 34 -14.92 -9.40 -13.43
CA ARG A 34 -16.10 -9.35 -14.31
C ARG A 34 -17.23 -8.52 -13.70
N ALA A 35 -17.48 -8.64 -12.39
CA ALA A 35 -18.47 -7.82 -11.70
C ALA A 35 -18.14 -6.32 -11.79
N ALA A 36 -16.86 -5.97 -11.63
CA ALA A 36 -16.42 -4.59 -11.78
C ALA A 36 -16.67 -4.04 -13.20
N ILE A 37 -16.37 -4.83 -14.23
CA ILE A 37 -16.60 -4.45 -15.64
C ILE A 37 -18.10 -4.29 -15.94
N THR A 38 -18.97 -5.11 -15.33
CA THR A 38 -20.42 -5.00 -15.52
C THR A 38 -21.07 -3.86 -14.74
N GLY A 39 -20.27 -2.97 -14.13
CA GLY A 39 -20.74 -1.71 -13.54
C GLY A 39 -20.85 -1.71 -12.02
N HIS A 40 -20.39 -2.75 -11.32
CA HIS A 40 -20.40 -2.80 -9.86
C HIS A 40 -19.15 -2.15 -9.27
N LEU A 41 -19.28 -1.45 -8.16
CA LEU A 41 -18.11 -1.01 -7.40
C LEU A 41 -17.60 -2.16 -6.53
N VAL A 42 -16.43 -2.70 -6.85
CA VAL A 42 -15.86 -3.84 -6.14
C VAL A 42 -14.68 -3.42 -5.28
N PHE A 43 -14.77 -3.70 -3.98
CA PHE A 43 -13.65 -3.65 -3.05
C PHE A 43 -13.15 -5.05 -2.74
N SER A 44 -11.83 -5.24 -2.75
CA SER A 44 -11.22 -6.49 -2.36
C SER A 44 -9.86 -6.28 -1.72
N THR A 45 -9.31 -7.32 -1.10
CA THR A 45 -7.93 -7.31 -0.58
C THR A 45 -7.08 -8.38 -1.27
N LEU A 46 -5.80 -8.04 -1.44
CA LEU A 46 -4.75 -8.92 -1.95
C LEU A 46 -3.53 -8.82 -1.04
N HIS A 47 -2.79 -9.91 -0.94
CA HIS A 47 -1.53 -9.94 -0.21
C HIS A 47 -0.36 -9.58 -1.15
N THR A 48 -0.05 -8.29 -1.22
CA THR A 48 1.10 -7.77 -1.98
C THR A 48 2.00 -6.88 -1.13
N ASN A 49 3.22 -6.65 -1.62
CA ASN A 49 4.20 -5.80 -0.95
C ASN A 49 3.97 -4.30 -1.20
N ASP A 50 3.48 -3.97 -2.38
CA ASP A 50 3.24 -2.61 -2.87
C ASP A 50 2.01 -2.58 -3.79
N ALA A 51 1.63 -1.38 -4.23
CA ALA A 51 0.41 -1.14 -4.99
C ALA A 51 0.52 -1.71 -6.41
N THR A 52 1.67 -1.56 -7.06
CA THR A 52 1.91 -2.10 -8.41
C THR A 52 1.88 -3.62 -8.44
N GLY A 53 2.37 -4.29 -7.40
CA GLY A 53 2.39 -5.74 -7.30
C GLY A 53 1.00 -6.37 -7.28
N ALA A 54 -0.06 -5.61 -6.99
CA ALA A 54 -1.43 -6.09 -7.13
C ALA A 54 -1.82 -6.40 -8.58
N ILE A 55 -1.26 -5.67 -9.55
CA ILE A 55 -1.47 -5.93 -10.98
C ILE A 55 -0.90 -7.29 -11.32
N THR A 56 0.40 -7.51 -11.05
CA THR A 56 1.06 -8.79 -11.30
C THR A 56 0.41 -9.93 -10.52
N ARG A 57 -0.05 -9.67 -9.29
CA ARG A 57 -0.74 -10.70 -8.50
C ARG A 57 -2.06 -11.14 -9.14
N LEU A 58 -2.82 -10.23 -9.74
CA LEU A 58 -4.05 -10.58 -10.49
C LEU A 58 -3.71 -11.39 -11.75
N GLU A 59 -2.65 -11.02 -12.46
CA GLU A 59 -2.16 -11.75 -13.63
C GLU A 59 -1.68 -13.17 -13.27
N ASP A 60 -0.92 -13.31 -12.18
CA ASP A 60 -0.46 -14.61 -11.65
C ASP A 60 -1.63 -15.50 -11.23
N MET A 61 -2.76 -14.90 -10.86
CA MET A 61 -4.01 -15.60 -10.54
C MET A 61 -4.84 -15.93 -11.79
N GLY A 62 -4.34 -15.68 -13.01
CA GLY A 62 -5.04 -16.02 -14.26
C GLY A 62 -5.94 -14.93 -14.82
N VAL A 63 -6.01 -13.75 -14.18
CA VAL A 63 -6.78 -12.63 -14.74
C VAL A 63 -6.01 -12.03 -15.91
N ALA A 64 -6.63 -11.99 -17.10
CA ALA A 64 -6.00 -11.41 -18.27
C ALA A 64 -5.68 -9.91 -18.09
N ASP A 65 -4.53 -9.48 -18.59
CA ASP A 65 -4.02 -8.10 -18.48
C ASP A 65 -5.03 -7.03 -18.93
N TYR A 66 -5.77 -7.27 -20.02
CA TYR A 66 -6.81 -6.36 -20.49
C TYR A 66 -8.00 -6.24 -19.53
N LEU A 67 -8.35 -7.30 -18.80
CA LEU A 67 -9.40 -7.25 -17.78
C LEU A 67 -8.93 -6.49 -16.54
N VAL A 68 -7.65 -6.68 -16.14
CA VAL A 68 -7.05 -5.91 -15.04
C VAL A 68 -7.02 -4.43 -15.40
N SER A 69 -6.54 -4.12 -16.60
CA SER A 69 -6.43 -2.75 -17.13
C SER A 69 -7.79 -2.06 -17.24
N ASP A 70 -8.86 -2.79 -17.58
CA ASP A 70 -10.21 -2.23 -17.71
C ASP A 70 -10.93 -2.08 -16.36
N ALA A 71 -10.89 -3.12 -15.52
CA ALA A 71 -11.64 -3.17 -14.27
C ALA A 71 -11.02 -2.37 -13.12
N LEU A 72 -9.69 -2.30 -13.04
CA LEU A 72 -9.01 -1.74 -11.89
C LEU A 72 -9.14 -0.20 -11.90
N VAL A 73 -9.61 0.36 -10.79
CA VAL A 73 -9.71 1.83 -10.60
C VAL A 73 -8.46 2.37 -9.87
N GLY A 74 -7.97 1.62 -8.89
CA GLY A 74 -6.79 1.97 -8.12
C GLY A 74 -6.47 0.91 -7.08
N VAL A 75 -5.28 1.02 -6.50
CA VAL A 75 -4.76 0.12 -5.47
C VAL A 75 -4.24 0.94 -4.31
N ILE A 76 -4.60 0.54 -3.10
CA ILE A 76 -4.06 1.12 -1.87
C ILE A 76 -3.20 0.05 -1.21
N ALA A 77 -1.89 0.23 -1.24
CA ALA A 77 -0.98 -0.53 -0.40
C ALA A 77 -0.85 0.16 0.96
N GLN A 78 -0.90 -0.63 2.03
CA GLN A 78 -0.88 -0.13 3.40
C GLN A 78 0.10 -0.91 4.28
N ARG A 79 0.80 -0.18 5.15
CA ARG A 79 1.56 -0.73 6.26
C ARG A 79 1.22 0.01 7.55
N LEU A 80 1.32 -0.67 8.68
CA LEU A 80 1.15 -0.06 9.99
C LEU A 80 2.51 0.07 10.65
N VAL A 81 2.88 1.30 11.00
CA VAL A 81 4.09 1.60 11.77
C VAL A 81 3.70 2.06 13.16
N LYS A 82 4.56 1.79 14.14
CA LYS A 82 4.37 2.24 15.52
C LYS A 82 4.53 3.75 15.61
N ARG A 83 3.70 4.40 16.44
CA ARG A 83 3.83 5.83 16.74
C ARG A 83 4.76 6.01 17.92
N LEU A 84 5.64 7.00 17.84
CA LEU A 84 6.47 7.38 18.99
C LEU A 84 5.59 7.79 20.16
N CYS A 85 5.96 7.36 21.37
CA CYS A 85 5.25 7.75 22.59
C CYS A 85 5.36 9.27 22.78
N PRO A 86 4.23 10.01 22.92
CA PRO A 86 4.26 11.47 23.07
C PRO A 86 4.93 11.91 24.38
N GLU A 87 4.85 11.10 25.43
CA GLU A 87 5.37 11.42 26.77
C GLU A 87 6.90 11.33 26.88
N CYS A 88 7.53 10.46 26.11
CA CYS A 88 8.96 10.16 26.29
C CYS A 88 9.82 10.33 25.03
N LYS A 89 9.25 10.65 23.86
CA LYS A 89 10.06 10.81 22.65
C LYS A 89 11.13 11.90 22.82
N LYS A 90 12.37 11.61 22.45
CA LYS A 90 13.50 12.54 22.59
C LYS A 90 13.95 13.07 21.24
N ARG A 91 14.22 14.37 21.17
CA ARG A 91 14.79 15.00 19.97
C ARG A 91 16.28 14.71 19.87
N SER A 92 16.75 14.50 18.65
CA SER A 92 18.18 14.37 18.36
C SER A 92 18.50 14.78 16.93
N LYS A 93 19.77 15.07 16.65
CA LYS A 93 20.25 15.18 15.27
C LYS A 93 20.42 13.81 14.61
N THR A 94 20.22 13.77 13.31
CA THR A 94 20.56 12.62 12.46
C THR A 94 22.08 12.44 12.37
N ASN A 95 22.53 11.19 12.31
CA ASN A 95 23.91 10.83 11.97
C ASN A 95 24.08 10.65 10.45
N ALA A 96 25.31 10.43 9.98
CA ALA A 96 25.60 10.30 8.55
C ALA A 96 24.81 9.18 7.84
N LYS A 97 24.68 8.01 8.49
CA LYS A 97 23.92 6.88 7.93
C LYS A 97 22.42 7.18 7.87
N GLU A 98 21.88 7.82 8.89
CA GLU A 98 20.48 8.25 8.90
C GLU A 98 20.22 9.33 7.84
N MET A 99 21.18 10.22 7.59
CA MET A 99 21.09 11.22 6.52
C MET A 99 21.06 10.57 5.14
N GLU A 100 21.88 9.54 4.91
CA GLU A 100 21.87 8.74 3.68
C GLU A 100 20.51 8.05 3.47
N ILE A 101 20.00 7.36 4.49
CA ILE A 101 18.68 6.68 4.47
C ILE A 101 17.55 7.68 4.17
N LEU A 102 17.62 8.86 4.78
CA LEU A 102 16.65 9.92 4.55
C LEU A 102 16.91 10.71 3.27
N GLY A 103 18.01 10.50 2.54
CA GLY A 103 18.37 11.30 1.36
C GLY A 103 18.44 12.81 1.65
N ILE A 104 19.05 13.19 2.79
CA ILE A 104 19.25 14.59 3.21
C ILE A 104 20.74 14.92 3.31
N THR A 105 21.10 16.16 3.02
CA THR A 105 22.51 16.61 3.00
C THR A 105 22.96 17.27 4.29
N GLU A 106 22.04 17.76 5.12
CA GLU A 106 22.33 18.42 6.39
C GLU A 106 21.66 17.71 7.57
N PRO A 107 22.27 17.72 8.78
CA PRO A 107 21.67 17.09 9.95
C PRO A 107 20.37 17.79 10.38
N ILE A 108 19.25 17.06 10.31
CA ILE A 108 17.96 17.52 10.80
C ILE A 108 17.66 16.96 12.20
N SER A 109 16.71 17.58 12.89
CA SER A 109 16.23 17.07 14.18
C SER A 109 15.08 16.08 14.01
N ILE A 110 15.31 14.83 14.38
CA ILE A 110 14.30 13.76 14.43
C ILE A 110 13.95 13.40 15.87
N PHE A 111 12.88 12.62 16.05
CA PHE A 111 12.51 12.06 17.35
C PHE A 111 12.83 10.57 17.45
N ARG A 112 13.23 10.14 18.64
CA ARG A 112 13.62 8.75 18.95
C ARG A 112 12.81 8.17 20.10
N PRO A 113 12.57 6.84 20.11
CA PRO A 113 11.93 6.18 21.25
C PRO A 113 12.87 6.25 22.47
N HIS A 114 12.29 6.39 23.66
CA HIS A 114 13.05 6.40 24.92
C HIS A 114 12.57 5.34 25.92
N GLY A 115 11.24 5.15 26.02
CA GLY A 115 10.62 4.29 27.01
C GLY A 115 10.21 5.07 28.26
N CYS A 116 8.99 4.80 28.73
CA CYS A 116 8.46 5.25 30.01
C CYS A 116 7.27 4.38 30.43
N GLN A 117 6.75 4.58 31.64
CA GLN A 117 5.58 3.88 32.17
C GLN A 117 4.31 4.02 31.30
N PHE A 118 4.14 5.12 30.55
CA PHE A 118 2.95 5.33 29.72
C PHE A 118 2.92 4.53 28.41
N CYS A 119 4.04 3.88 28.08
CA CYS A 119 4.23 3.07 26.87
C CYS A 119 4.86 1.71 27.18
N ASP A 120 4.78 1.26 28.43
CA ASP A 120 5.35 -0.01 28.90
C ASP A 120 6.84 -0.16 28.56
N ASN A 121 7.58 0.95 28.68
CA ASN A 121 9.01 1.07 28.36
C ASN A 121 9.38 0.73 26.89
N THR A 122 8.43 0.65 25.97
CA THR A 122 8.70 0.38 24.54
C THR A 122 9.18 1.61 23.77
N GLY A 123 8.80 2.81 24.23
CA GLY A 123 9.02 4.06 23.51
C GLY A 123 8.00 4.34 22.40
N TYR A 124 7.00 3.48 22.23
CA TYR A 124 5.94 3.61 21.23
C TYR A 124 4.55 3.50 21.85
N LYS A 125 3.56 4.22 21.32
CA LYS A 125 2.17 4.15 21.79
C LYS A 125 1.20 4.27 20.62
N GLY A 126 0.53 3.17 20.31
CA GLY A 126 -0.37 3.07 19.16
C GLY A 126 0.36 2.92 17.82
N ARG A 127 -0.41 2.92 16.73
CA ARG A 127 0.06 2.74 15.36
C ARG A 127 -0.51 3.82 14.45
N ILE A 128 0.12 4.04 13.32
CA ILE A 128 -0.36 4.89 12.23
C ILE A 128 -0.21 4.14 10.92
N ALA A 129 -1.18 4.33 10.02
CA ALA A 129 -1.13 3.77 8.69
C ALA A 129 -0.27 4.63 7.76
N VAL A 130 0.56 3.96 7.00
CA VAL A 130 1.33 4.50 5.89
C VAL A 130 0.70 3.94 4.62
N HIS A 131 0.40 4.82 3.68
CA HIS A 131 -0.31 4.46 2.46
C HIS A 131 0.54 4.77 1.24
N GLU A 132 0.39 3.92 0.24
CA GLU A 132 0.79 4.13 -1.13
C GLU A 132 -0.44 3.92 -2.00
N ILE A 133 -0.82 4.95 -2.75
CA ILE A 133 -2.08 4.98 -3.48
C ILE A 133 -1.77 5.14 -4.97
N MET A 134 -2.03 4.08 -5.72
CA MET A 134 -1.87 4.05 -7.17
C MET A 134 -3.23 4.19 -7.83
N TYR A 135 -3.37 5.15 -8.75
CA TYR A 135 -4.56 5.29 -9.58
C TYR A 135 -4.34 4.66 -10.96
N MET A 136 -5.36 3.98 -11.47
CA MET A 136 -5.34 3.36 -12.80
C MET A 136 -5.83 4.35 -13.86
N ASN A 137 -4.98 5.33 -14.18
CA ASN A 137 -5.22 6.30 -15.26
C ASN A 137 -4.90 5.70 -16.65
N GLU A 138 -5.17 6.43 -17.73
CA GLU A 138 -4.93 5.96 -19.10
C GLU A 138 -3.48 5.55 -19.37
N ASN A 139 -2.51 6.29 -18.82
CA ASN A 139 -1.08 5.94 -18.96
C ASN A 139 -0.77 4.60 -18.31
N MET A 140 -1.28 4.37 -17.09
CA MET A 140 -1.13 3.09 -16.40
C MET A 140 -1.81 1.95 -17.16
N ARG A 141 -3.04 2.17 -17.66
CA ARG A 141 -3.79 1.16 -18.44
C ARG A 141 -3.03 0.71 -19.68
N ASN A 142 -2.49 1.68 -20.43
CA ASN A 142 -1.66 1.41 -21.60
C ASN A 142 -0.36 0.69 -21.24
N ALA A 143 0.25 1.04 -20.10
CA ALA A 143 1.46 0.40 -19.63
C ALA A 143 1.21 -1.06 -19.21
N VAL A 144 0.11 -1.38 -18.51
CA VAL A 144 -0.24 -2.77 -18.17
C VAL A 144 -0.35 -3.66 -19.41
N LEU A 145 -0.91 -3.12 -20.51
CA LEU A 145 -1.07 -3.87 -21.76
C LEU A 145 0.23 -4.06 -22.55
N ARG A 146 1.17 -3.12 -22.44
CA ARG A 146 2.38 -3.06 -23.31
C ARG A 146 3.66 -3.45 -22.57
N GLU A 147 3.75 -3.07 -21.31
CA GLU A 147 4.94 -3.14 -20.46
C GLU A 147 4.67 -4.11 -19.30
N LYS A 148 5.23 -5.32 -19.39
CA LYS A 148 5.12 -6.34 -18.33
C LYS A 148 6.20 -6.21 -17.25
N ASN A 149 6.88 -5.07 -17.18
CA ASN A 149 7.93 -4.82 -16.21
C ASN A 149 7.39 -4.01 -15.03
N LEU A 150 7.40 -4.62 -13.84
CA LEU A 150 6.91 -4.01 -12.60
C LEU A 150 7.66 -2.73 -12.22
N GLU A 151 8.96 -2.64 -12.48
CA GLU A 151 9.77 -1.46 -12.18
C GLU A 151 9.34 -0.27 -13.04
N VAL A 152 9.06 -0.51 -14.32
CA VAL A 152 8.53 0.50 -15.25
C VAL A 152 7.14 0.97 -14.81
N LEU A 153 6.26 0.05 -14.42
CA LEU A 153 4.93 0.39 -13.89
C LEU A 153 5.03 1.23 -12.61
N ARG A 154 5.97 0.89 -11.72
CA ARG A 154 6.19 1.63 -10.46
C ARG A 154 6.68 3.04 -10.72
N ASP A 155 7.66 3.20 -11.60
CA ASP A 155 8.16 4.53 -11.98
C ASP A 155 7.09 5.38 -12.66
N LEU A 156 6.27 4.77 -13.53
CA LEU A 156 5.15 5.46 -14.15
C LEU A 156 4.10 5.89 -13.10
N ALA A 157 3.77 5.02 -12.15
CA ALA A 157 2.86 5.34 -11.06
C ALA A 157 3.39 6.51 -10.21
N LYS A 158 4.70 6.53 -9.89
CA LYS A 158 5.34 7.66 -9.19
C LYS A 158 5.23 8.96 -9.98
N ARG A 159 5.51 8.93 -11.29
CA ARG A 159 5.35 10.10 -12.19
C ARG A 159 3.90 10.59 -12.25
N ASN A 160 2.93 9.69 -12.10
CA ASN A 160 1.51 9.99 -12.01
C ASN A 160 1.05 10.45 -10.61
N GLY A 161 1.98 10.72 -9.69
CA GLY A 161 1.68 11.28 -8.37
C GLY A 161 1.53 10.26 -7.24
N MET A 162 1.82 8.98 -7.48
CA MET A 162 1.88 7.99 -6.41
C MET A 162 3.02 8.31 -5.44
N VAL A 163 2.69 8.48 -4.16
CA VAL A 163 3.67 8.56 -3.07
C VAL A 163 3.87 7.16 -2.50
N THR A 164 5.12 6.74 -2.41
CA THR A 164 5.47 5.36 -2.04
C THR A 164 5.37 5.14 -0.53
N LEU A 165 5.24 3.89 -0.10
CA LEU A 165 5.20 3.56 1.34
C LEU A 165 6.42 4.14 2.08
N TRP A 166 7.61 4.00 1.49
CA TRP A 166 8.86 4.55 2.03
C TRP A 166 8.78 6.07 2.17
N SER A 167 8.42 6.78 1.10
CA SER A 167 8.34 8.25 1.09
C SER A 167 7.28 8.79 2.07
N SER A 168 6.13 8.12 2.14
CA SER A 168 5.04 8.43 3.06
C SER A 168 5.48 8.26 4.52
N CYS A 169 6.17 7.16 4.85
CA CYS A 169 6.71 6.91 6.18
C CYS A 169 7.86 7.89 6.53
N LYS A 170 8.75 8.18 5.57
CA LYS A 170 9.82 9.18 5.72
C LYS A 170 9.27 10.53 6.18
N SER A 171 8.18 11.01 5.56
CA SER A 171 7.51 12.25 5.99
C SER A 171 7.02 12.18 7.44
N LEU A 172 6.56 11.01 7.91
CA LEU A 172 6.15 10.83 9.31
C LEU A 172 7.33 10.82 10.29
N VAL A 173 8.49 10.35 9.87
CA VAL A 173 9.75 10.45 10.65
C VAL A 173 10.16 11.90 10.81
N GLU A 174 10.18 12.66 9.71
CA GLU A 174 10.52 14.10 9.71
C GLU A 174 9.57 14.90 10.60
N LYS A 175 8.28 14.55 10.62
CA LYS A 175 7.26 15.14 11.50
C LYS A 175 7.33 14.65 12.96
N GLY A 176 8.19 13.67 13.28
CA GLY A 176 8.33 13.13 14.63
C GLY A 176 7.13 12.32 15.11
N VAL A 177 6.40 11.70 14.19
CA VAL A 177 5.24 10.84 14.45
C VAL A 177 5.69 9.39 14.66
N THR A 178 6.62 8.92 13.84
CA THR A 178 7.27 7.61 13.96
C THR A 178 8.79 7.78 13.96
N SER A 179 9.54 6.68 14.04
CA SER A 179 10.99 6.65 14.16
C SER A 179 11.67 6.16 12.88
N ILE A 180 12.97 6.44 12.72
CA ILE A 180 13.76 5.83 11.65
C ILE A 180 13.76 4.31 11.75
N GLN A 181 13.74 3.75 12.98
CA GLN A 181 13.68 2.31 13.18
C GLN A 181 12.44 1.69 12.50
N GLU A 182 11.27 2.35 12.62
CA GLU A 182 10.06 1.89 11.97
C GLU A 182 10.08 2.11 10.46
N LEU A 183 10.69 3.22 9.97
CA LEU A 183 10.91 3.42 8.53
C LEU A 183 11.72 2.26 7.91
N MET A 184 12.80 1.84 8.56
CA MET A 184 13.65 0.74 8.09
C MET A 184 12.98 -0.63 8.11
N THR A 185 11.81 -0.80 8.74
CA THR A 185 11.02 -2.04 8.63
C THR A 185 10.27 -2.14 7.30
N LEU A 186 10.15 -1.03 6.57
CA LEU A 186 9.61 -1.00 5.23
C LEU A 186 10.73 -1.29 4.23
N ASN A 187 10.39 -1.92 3.10
CA ASN A 187 11.36 -2.13 2.04
C ASN A 187 11.78 -0.77 1.47
N MET A 188 13.09 -0.56 1.42
CA MET A 188 13.69 0.58 0.72
C MET A 188 13.56 0.33 -0.78
N GLU A 189 13.11 1.35 -1.51
CA GLU A 189 12.95 1.27 -2.97
C GLU A 189 14.30 1.28 -3.69
#